data_AF-A0A523XI73-F1
#
_entry.id   AF-A0A523XI73-F1
#
_cell.length_a   1.000
_cell.length_b   1.000
_cell.length_c   1.000
_cell.angle_alpha   90.00
_cell.angle_beta   90.00
_cell.angle_gamma   90.00
#
_symmetry.space_group_name_H-M   'P 1'
#
loop_
_entity.id
_entity.type
_entity.pdbx_description
1 polymer ?
#
loop_
_entity_poly.entity_id
_entity_poly.type
_entity_poly.pdbx_seq_one_letter_code
_entity_poly.pdbx_strand_id
1 'polypeptide(L)'
;MRRTIIGLLVLLLVVPALVGCKETKKDLEEYGHTVMSMPEKARVLSDVTRIRHAIEFYKVENEGKYPDSISELNLKDLYYDDEYDYDSSTGKVRSKSHPTL
;
A
#
# COMPACT_ATOMS: atom_id res chain seq x y z
N MET A 1 18.69 -51.23 -25.92
CA MET A 1 19.22 -49.85 -26.04
C MET A 1 18.16 -48.80 -26.42
N ARG A 2 17.25 -49.02 -27.38
CA ARG A 2 16.20 -48.02 -27.71
C ARG A 2 15.18 -47.76 -26.58
N ARG A 3 14.84 -48.78 -25.79
CA ARG A 3 13.88 -48.66 -24.66
C ARG A 3 14.42 -47.86 -23.48
N THR A 4 15.73 -47.94 -23.19
CA THR A 4 16.38 -47.18 -22.11
C THR A 4 16.55 -45.69 -22.44
N ILE A 5 16.74 -45.35 -23.72
CA ILE A 5 16.82 -43.95 -24.18
C ILE A 5 15.47 -43.23 -24.04
N ILE A 6 14.37 -43.91 -24.36
CA ILE A 6 13.01 -43.34 -24.23
C ILE A 6 12.67 -43.07 -22.76
N GLY A 7 13.01 -43.99 -21.86
CA GLY A 7 12.81 -43.79 -20.42
C GLY A 7 13.59 -42.60 -19.86
N LEU A 8 14.82 -42.39 -20.32
CA LEU A 8 15.66 -41.27 -19.91
C LEU A 8 15.14 -39.92 -20.43
N LEU A 9 14.56 -39.91 -21.64
CA LEU A 9 14.01 -38.71 -22.27
C LEU A 9 12.68 -38.28 -21.64
N VAL A 10 11.85 -39.25 -21.22
CA VAL A 10 10.64 -38.98 -20.42
C VAL A 10 11.00 -38.48 -19.02
N LEU A 11 12.02 -39.07 -18.38
CA LEU A 11 12.48 -38.62 -17.06
C LEU A 11 13.01 -37.17 -17.11
N LEU A 12 13.73 -36.81 -18.18
CA LEU A 12 14.27 -35.46 -18.35
C LEU A 12 13.18 -34.39 -18.54
N LEU A 13 12.00 -34.77 -19.06
CA LEU A 13 10.86 -33.87 -19.29
C LEU A 13 9.96 -33.71 -18.06
N VAL A 14 9.86 -34.74 -17.21
CA VAL A 14 8.91 -34.74 -16.07
C VAL A 14 9.48 -34.06 -14.82
N VAL A 15 10.80 -34.13 -14.61
CA VAL A 15 11.44 -33.55 -13.40
C VAL A 15 11.37 -32.01 -13.34
N PRO A 16 11.59 -31.24 -14.44
CA PRO A 16 11.48 -29.77 -14.39
C PRO A 16 10.04 -29.29 -14.12
N ALA A 17 9.03 -30.06 -14.54
CA ALA A 17 7.62 -29.70 -14.40
C ALA A 17 7.12 -29.75 -12.94
N LEU A 18 7.76 -30.56 -12.08
CA LEU A 18 7.36 -30.70 -10.68
C LEU A 18 8.00 -29.64 -9.77
N VAL A 19 9.15 -29.08 -10.15
CA VAL A 19 9.88 -28.08 -9.34
C VAL A 19 9.32 -26.67 -9.55
N GLY A 20 8.81 -26.35 -10.75
CA GLY A 20 8.31 -25.01 -11.09
C GLY A 20 6.94 -24.62 -10.52
N CYS A 21 6.25 -25.46 -9.74
CA CYS A 21 4.86 -25.21 -9.33
C CYS A 21 4.69 -24.57 -7.94
N LYS A 22 5.75 -24.47 -7.11
CA LYS A 22 5.63 -23.99 -5.72
C LYS A 22 5.98 -22.52 -5.54
N GLU A 23 7.00 -22.01 -6.23
CA GLU A 23 7.38 -20.59 -6.12
C GLU A 23 6.38 -19.68 -6.81
N THR A 24 5.87 -20.07 -7.98
CA THR A 24 4.93 -19.27 -8.76
C THR A 24 3.63 -18.97 -8.01
N LYS A 25 3.19 -19.81 -7.07
CA LYS A 25 1.96 -19.57 -6.30
C LYS A 25 2.11 -18.46 -5.27
N LYS A 26 3.27 -18.39 -4.59
CA LYS A 26 3.53 -17.34 -3.60
C LYS A 26 3.65 -15.98 -4.27
N ASP A 27 4.36 -15.93 -5.39
CA ASP A 27 4.53 -14.70 -6.16
C ASP A 27 3.19 -14.21 -6.74
N LEU A 28 2.32 -15.12 -7.19
CA LEU A 28 1.00 -14.76 -7.71
C LEU A 28 0.07 -14.23 -6.61
N GLU A 29 0.14 -14.81 -5.41
CA GLU A 29 -0.68 -14.43 -4.27
C GLU A 29 -0.25 -13.07 -3.73
N GLU A 30 1.06 -12.85 -3.55
CA GLU A 30 1.63 -11.55 -3.15
C GLU A 30 1.36 -10.46 -4.19
N TYR A 31 1.49 -10.77 -5.48
CA TYR A 31 1.14 -9.84 -6.56
C TYR A 31 -0.36 -9.52 -6.56
N GLY A 32 -1.22 -10.53 -6.38
CA GLY A 32 -2.67 -10.37 -6.29
C GLY A 32 -3.08 -9.44 -5.15
N HIS A 33 -2.51 -9.62 -3.95
CA HIS A 33 -2.76 -8.74 -2.81
C HIS A 33 -2.25 -7.31 -3.03
N THR A 34 -1.11 -7.17 -3.70
CA THR A 34 -0.55 -5.85 -4.02
C THR A 34 -1.44 -5.08 -4.98
N VAL A 35 -1.88 -5.71 -6.08
CA VAL A 35 -2.74 -5.07 -7.07
C VAL A 35 -4.11 -4.72 -6.49
N MET A 36 -4.68 -5.58 -5.64
CA MET A 36 -5.99 -5.33 -5.02
C MET A 36 -5.96 -4.22 -3.96
N SER A 37 -4.83 -4.01 -3.27
CA SER A 37 -4.68 -2.97 -2.23
C SER A 37 -4.19 -1.61 -2.75
N MET A 38 -3.67 -1.55 -3.99
CA MET A 38 -3.23 -0.29 -4.62
C MET A 38 -4.30 0.82 -4.61
N PRO A 39 -5.59 0.56 -4.92
CA PRO A 39 -6.61 1.60 -4.89
C PRO A 39 -6.84 2.18 -3.49
N GLU A 40 -6.76 1.35 -2.45
CA GLU A 40 -6.92 1.78 -1.07
C GLU A 40 -5.74 2.65 -0.63
N LYS A 41 -4.51 2.17 -0.83
CA LYS A 41 -3.30 2.93 -0.50
C LYS A 41 -3.24 4.27 -1.24
N ALA A 42 -3.69 4.31 -2.49
CA ALA A 42 -3.77 5.54 -3.27
C ALA A 42 -4.78 6.55 -2.68
N ARG A 43 -5.94 6.09 -2.19
CA ARG A 43 -6.92 6.93 -1.48
C ARG A 43 -6.33 7.48 -0.18
N VAL A 44 -5.72 6.62 0.63
CA VAL A 44 -5.08 7.04 1.89
C VAL A 44 -3.99 8.08 1.62
N LEU A 45 -3.14 7.85 0.61
CA LEU A 45 -2.12 8.82 0.21
C LEU A 45 -2.74 10.15 -0.23
N SER A 46 -3.78 10.11 -1.06
CA SER A 46 -4.48 11.31 -1.52
C SER A 46 -4.99 12.15 -0.34
N ASP A 47 -5.62 11.50 0.65
CA ASP A 47 -6.16 12.17 1.82
C ASP A 47 -5.06 12.73 2.72
N VAL A 48 -4.01 11.94 3.02
CA VAL A 48 -2.85 12.42 3.78
C VAL A 48 -2.22 13.64 3.13
N THR A 49 -2.05 13.63 1.80
CA THR A 49 -1.52 14.78 1.05
C THR A 49 -2.45 15.99 1.17
N ARG A 50 -3.77 15.82 1.00
CA ARG A 50 -4.74 16.90 1.17
C ARG A 50 -4.73 17.49 2.57
N ILE A 51 -4.70 16.64 3.61
CA ILE A 51 -4.65 17.07 5.01
C ILE A 51 -3.36 17.87 5.27
N ARG A 52 -2.20 17.38 4.82
CA ARG A 52 -0.92 18.09 4.98
C ARG A 52 -0.94 19.48 4.33
N HIS A 53 -1.44 19.57 3.11
CA HIS A 53 -1.57 20.86 2.44
C HIS A 53 -2.50 21.81 3.20
N ALA A 54 -3.65 21.32 3.66
CA ALA A 54 -4.60 22.13 4.42
C ALA A 54 -4.02 22.62 5.76
N ILE A 55 -3.23 21.80 6.45
CA ILE A 55 -2.51 22.21 7.67
C ILE A 55 -1.53 23.35 7.37
N GLU A 56 -0.76 23.25 6.29
CA GLU A 56 0.18 24.31 5.91
C GLU A 56 -0.55 25.60 5.51
N PHE A 57 -1.66 25.51 4.78
CA PHE A 57 -2.49 26.68 4.48
C PHE A 57 -3.06 27.31 5.75
N TYR A 58 -3.65 26.50 6.64
CA TYR A 58 -4.18 26.98 7.93
C TYR A 58 -3.10 27.69 8.73
N LYS A 59 -1.89 27.11 8.78
CA LYS A 59 -0.74 27.69 9.47
C LYS A 59 -0.35 29.06 8.93
N VAL A 60 -0.36 29.22 7.61
CA VAL A 60 -0.07 30.51 6.97
C VAL A 60 -1.15 31.54 7.32
N GLU A 61 -2.42 31.14 7.33
CA GLU A 61 -3.55 32.03 7.65
C GLU A 61 -3.63 32.39 9.14
N ASN A 62 -3.14 31.53 10.02
CA ASN A 62 -3.25 31.67 11.48
C ASN A 62 -1.91 31.98 12.16
N GLU A 63 -1.07 32.81 11.51
CA GLU A 63 0.17 33.36 12.08
C GLU A 63 1.16 32.29 12.60
N GLY A 64 1.25 31.16 11.89
CA GLY A 64 2.17 30.08 12.24
C GLY A 64 1.59 29.03 13.19
N LYS A 65 0.33 29.14 13.61
CA LYS A 65 -0.34 28.18 14.49
C LYS A 65 -0.92 27.01 13.70
N TYR A 66 -0.75 25.81 14.22
CA TYR A 66 -1.42 24.62 13.70
C TYR A 66 -2.88 24.56 14.19
N PRO A 67 -3.78 23.88 13.46
CA PRO A 67 -5.13 23.65 13.93
C PRO A 67 -5.13 22.74 15.17
N ASP A 68 -6.12 22.86 16.04
CA ASP A 68 -6.22 22.00 17.22
C ASP A 68 -6.67 20.58 16.85
N SER A 69 -7.34 20.43 15.70
CA SER A 69 -7.76 19.14 15.15
C SER A 69 -7.91 19.16 13.63
N ILE A 70 -7.91 17.99 12.98
CA ILE A 70 -8.18 17.87 11.53
C ILE A 70 -9.54 18.47 11.17
N SER A 71 -10.53 18.38 12.06
CA SER A 71 -11.90 18.87 11.82
C SER A 71 -11.95 20.39 11.56
N GLU A 72 -11.00 21.17 12.09
CA GLU A 72 -10.93 22.62 11.84
C GLU A 72 -10.55 22.96 10.40
N LEU A 73 -9.92 22.03 9.69
CA LEU A 73 -9.53 22.19 8.29
C LEU A 73 -10.74 22.15 7.34
N ASN A 74 -11.93 21.79 7.84
CA ASN A 74 -13.18 21.71 7.08
C ASN A 74 -13.05 20.93 5.75
N LEU A 75 -12.21 19.88 5.77
CA LEU A 75 -11.98 19.03 4.59
C LEU A 75 -13.22 18.21 4.32
N LYS A 76 -13.85 18.48 3.19
CA LYS A 76 -14.94 17.63 2.67
C LYS A 76 -14.33 16.45 1.92
N ASP A 77 -15.03 15.32 1.97
CA ASP A 77 -14.76 14.16 1.12
C ASP A 77 -13.37 13.53 1.36
N LEU A 78 -13.00 13.33 2.63
CA LEU A 78 -11.97 12.33 2.94
C LEU A 78 -12.59 10.94 2.73
N TYR A 79 -11.79 10.00 2.23
CA TYR A 79 -12.24 8.62 2.04
C TYR A 79 -12.37 7.88 3.38
N TYR A 80 -11.56 8.23 4.38
CA TYR A 80 -11.51 7.55 5.68
C TYR A 80 -11.38 8.52 6.86
N ASP A 81 -12.46 8.77 7.60
CA ASP A 81 -12.48 9.79 8.66
C ASP A 81 -11.69 9.42 9.93
N ASP A 82 -11.53 8.12 10.20
CA ASP A 82 -10.92 7.57 11.41
C ASP A 82 -9.51 6.98 11.19
N GLU A 83 -8.95 7.15 9.99
CA GLU A 83 -7.69 6.55 9.56
C GLU A 83 -6.45 7.39 9.92
N TYR A 84 -6.63 8.65 10.34
CA TYR A 84 -5.52 9.60 10.51
C TYR A 84 -5.25 9.94 11.97
N ASP A 85 -3.96 9.89 12.34
CA ASP A 85 -3.46 10.41 13.60
C ASP A 85 -2.79 11.76 13.36
N TYR A 86 -3.24 12.76 14.12
CA TYR A 86 -2.78 14.14 14.02
C TYR A 86 -2.17 14.62 15.34
N ASP A 87 -1.03 15.30 15.23
CA ASP A 87 -0.36 15.96 16.34
C ASP A 87 -0.41 17.48 16.16
N SER A 88 -1.27 18.15 16.94
CA SER A 88 -1.46 19.60 16.90
C SER A 88 -0.23 20.39 17.35
N SER A 89 0.67 19.79 18.13
CA SER A 89 1.89 20.46 18.57
C SER A 89 2.93 20.58 17.44
N THR A 90 2.92 19.63 16.51
CA THR A 90 3.90 19.59 15.40
C THR A 90 3.29 19.80 14.02
N GLY A 91 1.96 19.78 13.90
CA GLY A 91 1.25 19.85 12.64
C GLY A 91 1.39 18.57 11.79
N LYS A 92 1.91 17.48 12.35
CA LYS A 92 2.16 16.25 11.60
C LYS A 92 0.91 15.37 11.57
N VAL A 93 0.64 14.80 10.40
CA VAL A 93 -0.39 13.79 10.20
C VAL A 93 0.20 12.50 9.62
N ARG A 94 -0.27 11.36 10.12
CA ARG A 94 0.11 10.01 9.67
C ARG A 94 -1.13 9.14 9.49
N SER A 95 -1.02 8.19 8.57
CA SER A 95 -2.01 7.11 8.43
C SER A 95 -1.73 5.99 9.43
N LYS A 96 -2.79 5.43 10.01
CA LYS A 96 -2.73 4.28 10.93
C LYS A 96 -2.38 2.98 10.20
N SER A 97 -3.02 2.74 9.06
CA SER A 97 -2.84 1.56 8.20
C SER A 97 -1.56 1.62 7.35
N HIS A 98 -1.07 2.81 7.03
CA HIS A 98 0.13 3.04 6.23
C HIS A 98 1.07 4.08 6.87
N PRO A 99 1.77 3.73 7.99
CA PRO A 99 2.58 4.67 8.77
C PRO A 99 3.81 5.26 8.06
N THR A 100 4.16 4.74 6.90
CA THR A 100 5.32 5.17 6.08
C THR A 100 4.98 6.24 5.05
N LEU A 101 3.70 6.61 4.90
CA LEU A 101 3.23 7.66 4.00
C LEU A 101 3.40 9.07 4.60
#